data_AF-A0A842S4P8-F1
#
_entry.id   AF-A0A842S4P8-F1
#
_cell.length_a   1.000
_cell.length_b   1.000
_cell.length_c   1.000
_cell.angle_alpha   90.00
_cell.angle_beta   90.00
_cell.angle_gamma   90.00
#
_symmetry.space_group_name_H-M   'P 1'
#
loop_
_entity.id
_entity.type
_entity.pdbx_description
1 polymer ?
#
loop_
_entity_poly.entity_id
_entity_poly.type
_entity_poly.pdbx_seq_one_letter_code
_entity_poly.pdbx_strand_id
1 'polypeptide(L)'
;MKKKLKTIFGVVIAILIITGIGVGTYLIAFSSSEDPSFELPVHNLDEVTGIQVYHDNRSTQLHVGFDFKLENDTEIFAPISGTVSNVKKDQMSNGYWMIVINI
;
A
#
# COMPACT_ATOMS: atom_id res chain seq x y z
N MET A 1 -39.56 -44.80 -12.99
CA MET A 1 -39.35 -43.45 -12.39
C MET A 1 -38.21 -43.33 -11.38
N LYS A 2 -37.84 -44.38 -10.62
CA LYS A 2 -36.83 -44.29 -9.54
C LYS A 2 -35.39 -43.95 -9.97
N LYS A 3 -34.98 -44.23 -11.23
CA LYS A 3 -33.61 -43.95 -11.72
C LYS A 3 -33.36 -42.46 -12.00
N LYS A 4 -34.36 -41.74 -12.55
CA LYS A 4 -34.22 -40.30 -12.89
C LYS A 4 -34.14 -39.40 -11.64
N LEU A 5 -34.83 -39.77 -10.56
CA LEU A 5 -34.83 -39.01 -9.30
C LEU A 5 -33.46 -39.04 -8.59
N LYS A 6 -32.76 -40.18 -8.64
CA LYS A 6 -31.42 -40.33 -8.06
C LYS A 6 -30.37 -39.47 -8.79
N THR A 7 -30.47 -39.37 -10.11
CA THR A 7 -29.58 -38.54 -10.93
C THR A 7 -29.78 -37.05 -10.64
N ILE A 8 -31.02 -36.59 -10.51
CA ILE A 8 -31.33 -35.19 -10.17
C ILE A 8 -30.76 -34.83 -8.78
N PHE A 9 -30.94 -35.71 -7.80
CA PHE A 9 -30.44 -35.49 -6.44
C PHE A 9 -28.90 -35.40 -6.38
N GLY A 10 -28.20 -36.23 -7.14
CA GLY A 10 -26.73 -36.17 -7.23
C GLY A 10 -26.21 -34.89 -7.87
N VAL A 11 -26.89 -34.38 -8.91
CA VAL A 11 -26.51 -33.13 -9.59
C VAL A 11 -26.68 -31.92 -8.67
N VAL A 12 -27.78 -31.87 -7.90
CA VAL A 12 -28.03 -30.76 -6.95
C VAL A 12 -26.96 -30.71 -5.85
N ILE A 13 -26.59 -31.87 -5.29
CA ILE A 13 -25.54 -31.94 -4.26
C ILE A 13 -24.18 -31.52 -4.81
N ALA A 14 -23.83 -31.94 -6.03
CA ALA A 14 -22.58 -31.57 -6.66
C ALA A 14 -22.47 -30.05 -6.89
N ILE A 15 -23.55 -29.40 -7.33
CA ILE A 15 -23.60 -27.95 -7.51
C ILE A 15 -23.44 -27.22 -6.17
N LEU A 16 -24.11 -27.68 -5.11
CA LEU A 16 -23.98 -27.08 -3.77
C LEU A 16 -22.57 -27.17 -3.22
N ILE A 17 -21.86 -28.28 -3.46
CA ILE A 17 -20.46 -28.47 -3.04
C ILE A 17 -19.53 -27.55 -3.84
N ILE A 18 -19.68 -27.47 -5.17
CA ILE A 18 -18.84 -26.61 -6.02
C ILE A 18 -19.03 -25.14 -5.66
N THR A 19 -20.29 -24.70 -5.48
CA THR A 19 -20.58 -23.31 -5.07
C THR A 19 -20.09 -23.04 -3.65
N GLY A 20 -20.25 -23.99 -2.72
CA GLY A 20 -19.76 -23.85 -1.34
C GLY A 20 -18.24 -23.77 -1.24
N ILE A 21 -17.51 -24.59 -2.02
CA ILE A 21 -16.05 -24.52 -2.10
C ILE A 21 -15.61 -23.22 -2.78
N GLY A 22 -16.24 -22.84 -3.90
CA GLY A 22 -15.89 -21.62 -4.63
C GLY A 22 -16.08 -20.35 -3.80
N VAL A 23 -17.20 -20.24 -3.08
CA VAL A 23 -17.47 -19.13 -2.16
C VAL A 23 -16.55 -19.19 -0.94
N GLY A 24 -16.30 -20.38 -0.39
CA GLY A 24 -15.36 -20.56 0.73
C GLY A 24 -13.93 -20.13 0.40
N THR A 25 -13.42 -20.52 -0.77
CA THR A 25 -12.09 -20.11 -1.24
C THR A 25 -12.02 -18.62 -1.57
N TYR A 26 -13.10 -18.05 -2.10
CA TYR A 26 -13.19 -16.61 -2.36
C TYR A 26 -13.15 -15.83 -1.03
N LEU A 27 -13.91 -16.26 -0.02
CA LEU A 27 -13.91 -15.61 1.30
C LEU A 27 -12.57 -15.72 2.03
N ILE A 28 -11.85 -16.84 1.91
CA ILE A 28 -10.52 -17.02 2.51
C ILE A 28 -9.47 -16.12 1.82
N ALA A 29 -9.59 -15.89 0.50
CA ALA A 29 -8.69 -15.02 -0.25
C ALA A 29 -8.85 -13.53 0.10
N PHE A 30 -10.03 -13.11 0.58
CA PHE A 30 -10.29 -11.73 1.03
C PHE A 30 -9.98 -11.50 2.52
N SER A 31 -9.88 -12.54 3.34
CA SER A 31 -9.58 -12.40 4.76
C SER A 31 -8.10 -12.20 5.09
N SER A 32 -7.20 -12.26 4.09
CA SER A 32 -5.75 -12.13 4.27
C SER A 32 -5.18 -10.80 3.76
N SER A 33 -5.99 -9.74 3.60
CA SER A 33 -5.40 -8.41 3.44
C SER A 33 -4.89 -7.97 4.80
N GLU A 34 -3.65 -8.33 5.13
CA GLU A 34 -2.91 -7.59 6.15
C GLU A 34 -2.93 -6.12 5.74
N ASP A 35 -3.43 -5.25 6.63
CA ASP A 35 -3.37 -3.81 6.40
C ASP A 35 -1.90 -3.45 6.15
N PRO A 36 -1.57 -2.71 5.08
CA PRO A 36 -0.18 -2.41 4.78
C PRO A 36 0.41 -1.59 5.94
N SER A 37 1.43 -2.13 6.60
CA SER A 37 2.15 -1.41 7.64
C SER A 37 2.87 -0.22 7.01
N PHE A 38 2.52 0.98 7.47
CA PHE A 38 3.24 2.19 7.10
C PHE A 38 4.42 2.37 8.05
N GLU A 39 5.61 2.55 7.48
CA GLU A 39 6.85 2.77 8.21
C GLU A 39 7.37 4.19 7.93
N LEU A 40 8.29 4.67 8.78
CA LEU A 40 8.97 5.92 8.49
C LEU A 40 10.00 5.69 7.38
N PRO A 41 10.18 6.66 6.46
CA PRO A 41 11.18 6.53 5.40
C PRO A 41 12.63 6.59 5.91
N VAL A 42 12.85 6.82 7.21
CA VAL A 42 14.15 6.87 7.88
C VAL A 42 14.11 5.92 9.07
N HIS A 43 14.94 4.87 9.05
CA HIS A 43 14.98 3.86 10.11
C HIS A 43 15.87 4.24 11.28
N ASN A 44 16.96 4.98 11.04
CA ASN A 44 17.83 5.48 12.09
C ASN A 44 17.42 6.92 12.49
N LEU A 45 16.64 7.04 13.56
CA LEU A 45 16.15 8.34 14.02
C LEU A 45 17.25 9.24 14.58
N ASP A 46 18.41 8.69 14.98
CA ASP A 46 19.55 9.48 15.44
C ASP A 46 20.15 10.35 14.33
N GLU A 47 19.89 10.01 13.06
CA GLU A 47 20.34 10.77 11.89
C GLU A 47 19.37 11.90 11.50
N VAL A 48 18.21 12.00 12.18
CA VAL A 48 17.22 13.06 11.94
C VAL A 48 17.54 14.28 12.81
N THR A 49 18.05 15.34 12.20
CA THR A 49 18.46 16.59 12.87
C THR A 49 17.35 17.65 12.94
N GLY A 50 16.19 17.41 12.32
CA GLY A 50 15.03 18.30 12.38
C GLY A 50 13.82 17.75 11.62
N ILE A 51 12.62 18.19 12.02
CA ILE A 51 11.36 17.78 11.40
C ILE A 51 10.49 19.02 11.16
N GLN A 52 10.01 19.21 9.94
CA GLN A 52 8.92 20.13 9.65
C GLN A 52 7.64 19.33 9.41
N VAL A 53 6.62 19.60 10.22
CA VAL A 53 5.33 18.89 10.15
C VAL A 53 4.39 19.52 9.13
N TYR A 54 3.44 18.72 8.65
CA TYR A 54 2.31 19.19 7.83
C TYR A 54 1.66 20.43 8.47
N HIS A 55 1.48 21.49 7.67
CA HIS A 55 0.87 22.72 8.13
C HIS A 55 -0.08 23.25 7.06
N ASP A 56 -1.39 23.12 7.32
CA ASP A 56 -2.45 23.74 6.50
C ASP A 56 -2.68 25.18 6.97
N ASN A 57 -1.80 26.10 6.56
CA ASN A 57 -2.09 27.51 6.68
C ASN A 57 -2.42 28.04 5.28
N ARG A 58 -3.72 28.19 5.01
CA ARG A 58 -4.30 28.69 3.75
C ARG A 58 -3.85 30.10 3.35
N SER A 59 -2.96 30.74 4.13
CA SER A 59 -2.55 32.13 3.94
C SER A 59 -1.12 32.32 3.40
N THR A 60 -0.18 31.36 3.52
CA THR A 60 1.23 31.66 3.22
C THR A 60 2.04 30.61 2.47
N GLN A 61 1.71 29.32 2.53
CA GLN A 61 2.21 28.26 1.63
C GLN A 61 1.71 26.93 2.20
N LEU A 62 1.03 26.13 1.38
CA LEU A 62 0.53 24.83 1.80
C LEU A 62 1.70 23.84 1.92
N HIS A 63 2.00 23.35 3.12
CA HIS A 63 2.98 22.29 3.33
C HIS A 63 2.27 20.93 3.33
N VAL A 64 2.34 20.21 2.22
CA VAL A 64 1.56 18.97 1.96
C VAL A 64 2.33 17.70 2.33
N GLY A 65 3.14 17.73 3.41
CA GLY A 65 3.98 16.59 3.77
C GLY A 65 4.73 16.73 5.09
N PHE A 66 5.78 15.93 5.23
CA PHE A 66 6.75 15.98 6.32
C PHE A 66 8.13 16.16 5.71
N ASP A 67 8.90 17.12 6.21
CA ASP A 67 10.31 17.26 5.84
C ASP A 67 11.17 16.74 6.98
N PHE A 68 12.06 15.81 6.67
CA PHE A 68 13.09 15.32 7.58
C PHE A 68 14.43 15.92 7.17
N LYS A 69 15.07 16.64 8.10
CA LYS A 69 16.45 17.09 7.92
C LYS A 69 17.37 15.98 8.40
N LEU A 70 18.20 15.45 7.49
CA LEU A 70 19.06 14.29 7.74
C LEU A 70 20.54 14.71 7.82
N GLU A 71 21.36 13.90 8.48
CA GLU A 71 22.81 13.95 8.31
C GLU A 71 23.22 13.46 6.90
N ASN A 72 24.47 13.73 6.51
CA ASN A 72 24.96 13.31 5.20
C ASN A 72 24.98 11.77 5.10
N ASP A 73 24.62 11.25 3.93
CA ASP A 73 24.63 9.82 3.57
C ASP A 73 23.59 8.92 4.27
N THR A 74 22.54 9.49 4.90
CA THR A 74 21.41 8.70 5.42
C THR A 74 20.65 7.97 4.31
N GLU A 75 20.45 6.66 4.51
CA GLU A 75 19.62 5.84 3.61
C GLU A 75 18.13 6.09 3.84
N ILE A 76 17.38 6.18 2.74
CA ILE A 76 15.92 6.40 2.75
C ILE A 76 15.22 5.16 2.21
N PHE A 77 14.20 4.69 2.94
CA PHE A 77 13.43 3.50 2.62
C PHE A 77 12.01 3.87 2.18
N ALA A 78 11.39 2.99 1.39
CA ALA A 78 10.00 3.17 1.03
C ALA A 78 9.11 2.96 2.26
N PRO A 79 8.26 3.93 2.64
CA PRO A 79 7.43 3.81 3.84
C PRO A 79 6.30 2.79 3.68
N ILE A 80 6.03 2.35 2.46
CA ILE A 80 5.01 1.34 2.13
C ILE A 80 5.46 0.56 0.89
N SER A 81 5.12 -0.73 0.83
CA SER A 81 5.34 -1.55 -0.35
C SER A 81 4.44 -1.11 -1.51
N GLY A 82 5.00 -1.03 -2.72
CA GLY A 82 4.24 -0.64 -3.91
C GLY A 82 5.08 -0.72 -5.20
N THR A 83 4.50 -0.29 -6.32
CA THR A 83 5.18 -0.28 -7.62
C THR A 83 5.56 1.14 -7.99
N VAL A 84 6.87 1.42 -8.05
CA VAL A 84 7.34 2.74 -8.47
C VAL A 84 6.86 3.05 -9.88
N SER A 85 5.98 4.05 -10.01
CA SER A 85 5.40 4.46 -11.29
C SER A 85 6.22 5.54 -11.99
N ASN A 86 6.97 6.34 -11.23
CA ASN A 86 7.74 7.46 -11.77
C ASN A 86 8.86 7.90 -10.83
N VAL A 87 10.05 8.16 -11.40
CA VAL A 87 11.18 8.80 -10.72
C VAL A 87 11.63 9.99 -11.55
N LYS A 88 11.58 11.19 -10.96
CA LYS A 88 11.98 12.44 -11.63
C LYS A 88 13.02 13.19 -10.80
N LYS A 89 13.91 13.89 -11.50
CA LYS A 89 14.94 14.75 -10.93
C LYS A 89 14.70 16.19 -11.40
N ASP A 90 14.48 17.08 -10.45
CA ASP A 90 14.24 18.51 -10.69
C ASP A 90 15.31 19.35 -10.01
N GLN A 91 15.81 20.39 -10.69
CA GLN A 91 16.73 21.35 -10.07
C GLN A 91 15.93 22.46 -9.39
N MET A 92 16.18 22.69 -8.11
CA MET A 92 15.55 23.75 -7.34
C MET A 92 16.28 25.09 -7.57
N SER A 93 15.58 26.20 -7.35
CA SER A 93 16.11 27.56 -7.54
C SER A 93 17.29 27.90 -6.62
N ASN A 94 17.43 27.19 -5.50
CA ASN A 94 18.54 27.30 -4.56
C ASN A 94 19.73 26.38 -4.91
N GLY A 95 19.71 25.72 -6.08
CA GLY A 95 20.80 24.88 -6.58
C GLY A 95 20.78 23.43 -6.08
N TYR A 96 19.85 23.09 -5.18
CA TYR A 96 19.68 21.71 -4.72
C TYR A 96 18.89 20.87 -5.73
N TRP A 97 19.02 19.55 -5.64
CA TRP A 97 18.24 18.62 -6.45
C TRP A 97 17.08 18.08 -5.65
N MET A 98 15.90 18.08 -6.26
CA MET A 98 14.71 17.40 -5.76
C MET A 98 14.53 16.10 -6.54
N ILE A 99 14.37 14.99 -5.83
CA ILE A 99 14.01 13.70 -6.42
C ILE A 99 12.57 13.40 -6.04
N VAL A 100 11.71 13.27 -7.04
CA VAL A 100 10.28 12.96 -6.86
C VAL A 100 10.08 11.48 -7.21
N ILE A 101 9.59 10.71 -6.25
CA ILE A 101 9.29 9.28 -6.41
C ILE A 101 7.78 9.11 -6.19
N ASN A 102 7.09 8.58 -7.20
CA ASN A 102 5.69 8.18 -7.09
C ASN A 102 5.62 6.65 -6.98
N ILE A 103 5.03 6.17 -5.89
CA ILE A 103 4.73 4.75 -5.63
C ILE A 103 3.26 4.49 -5.94
#